data_AF-A0AAW5Z8N8-F1
#
_entry.id   AF-A0AAW5Z8N8-F1
#
_cell.length_a   1.000
_cell.length_b   1.000
_cell.length_c   1.000
_cell.angle_alpha   90.00
_cell.angle_beta   90.00
_cell.angle_gamma   90.00
#
_symmetry.space_group_name_H-M   'P 1'
#
loop_
_entity.id
_entity.type
_entity.pdbx_description
1 polymer ?
#
loop_
_entity_poly.entity_id
_entity_poly.type
_entity_poly.pdbx_seq_one_letter_code
_entity_poly.pdbx_strand_id
1 'polypeptide(L)'
;TPAGQLQSQHLNSLLSDRDYTWNDNGELIRISSPRQTRSYSYSTTGRLTSVHTTAANLDIRIPYATDPAGNRLPDPELHPDSTLSMWPDNRIARDAHYLYRYDR
;
A
#
# COMPACT_ATOMS: atom_id res chain seq x y z
N THR A 1 20.85 -13.11 0.32
CA THR A 1 19.38 -13.01 0.46
C THR A 1 18.74 -13.91 -0.56
N PRO A 2 17.62 -14.58 -0.28
CA PRO A 2 17.23 -15.76 -1.06
C PRO A 2 16.82 -15.49 -2.53
N ALA A 3 16.62 -14.23 -2.95
CA ALA A 3 16.10 -13.91 -4.28
C ALA A 3 16.71 -12.67 -4.98
N GLY A 4 17.88 -12.17 -4.56
CA GLY A 4 18.47 -10.96 -5.17
C GLY A 4 17.73 -9.65 -4.86
N GLN A 5 16.86 -9.66 -3.86
CA GLN A 5 16.13 -8.47 -3.38
C GLN A 5 17.07 -7.44 -2.74
N LEU A 6 16.86 -6.17 -3.10
CA LEU A 6 17.60 -5.02 -2.54
C LEU A 6 17.42 -4.96 -1.01
N GLN A 7 18.51 -4.79 -0.28
CA GLN A 7 18.50 -4.71 1.18
C GLN A 7 18.71 -3.27 1.68
N SER A 8 19.55 -2.50 0.99
CA SER A 8 19.72 -1.10 1.29
C SER A 8 20.04 -0.30 0.03
N GLN A 9 19.73 0.98 0.08
CA GLN A 9 20.12 1.99 -0.89
C GLN A 9 20.83 3.11 -0.13
N HIS A 10 22.06 3.42 -0.53
CA HIS A 10 22.81 4.55 -0.01
C HIS A 10 23.09 5.54 -1.13
N LEU A 11 22.73 6.80 -0.91
CA LEU A 11 22.85 7.86 -1.92
C LEU A 11 23.76 8.99 -1.41
N ASN A 12 23.96 10.03 -2.22
CA ASN A 12 24.80 11.19 -1.88
C ASN A 12 24.29 12.00 -0.66
N SER A 13 23.16 11.62 -0.07
CA SER A 13 22.58 12.22 1.12
C SER A 13 22.01 11.14 2.02
N LEU A 14 22.47 11.09 3.27
CA LEU A 14 22.00 10.13 4.29
C LEU A 14 20.47 10.15 4.46
N LEU A 15 19.83 11.30 4.25
CA LEU A 15 18.37 11.44 4.34
C LEU A 15 17.63 10.64 3.25
N SER A 16 18.32 10.33 2.16
CA SER A 16 17.80 9.52 1.06
C SER A 16 18.11 8.04 1.20
N ASP A 17 18.90 7.64 2.22
CA ASP A 17 19.20 6.24 2.47
C ASP A 17 17.94 5.47 2.87
N ARG A 18 17.85 4.23 2.40
CA ARG A 18 16.71 3.34 2.64
C ARG A 18 17.20 1.95 2.99
N ASP A 19 16.61 1.35 4.02
CA ASP A 19 16.75 -0.06 4.34
C ASP A 19 15.43 -0.78 4.01
N TYR A 20 15.53 -1.95 3.40
CA TYR A 20 14.41 -2.76 2.94
C TYR A 20 14.39 -4.08 3.70
N THR A 21 13.24 -4.46 4.25
CA THR A 21 13.05 -5.74 4.92
C THR A 21 11.96 -6.53 4.23
N TRP A 22 12.24 -7.79 3.96
CA TRP A 22 11.35 -8.72 3.27
C TRP A 22 10.98 -9.86 4.22
N ASN A 23 9.79 -10.44 4.08
CA ASN A 23 9.44 -11.67 4.78
C ASN A 23 9.84 -12.92 3.99
N ASP A 24 9.59 -14.10 4.55
CA ASP A 24 9.96 -15.39 3.92
C ASP A 24 9.21 -15.67 2.61
N ASN A 25 8.03 -15.05 2.40
CA ASN A 25 7.28 -15.11 1.15
C ASN A 25 7.87 -14.19 0.06
N GLY A 26 8.90 -13.40 0.39
CA GLY A 26 9.51 -12.42 -0.50
C GLY A 26 8.70 -11.12 -0.64
N GLU A 27 7.76 -10.85 0.28
CA GLU A 27 7.00 -9.60 0.30
C GLU A 27 7.78 -8.52 1.06
N LEU A 28 7.75 -7.28 0.55
CA LEU A 28 8.39 -6.15 1.21
C LEU A 28 7.56 -5.74 2.43
N ILE A 29 8.07 -5.95 3.64
CA ILE A 29 7.35 -5.67 4.89
C ILE A 29 7.78 -4.35 5.55
N ARG A 30 8.95 -3.80 5.19
CA ARG A 30 9.42 -2.53 5.75
C ARG A 30 10.33 -1.79 4.79
N ILE A 31 10.16 -0.47 4.73
CA ILE A 31 11.15 0.49 4.25
C ILE A 31 11.47 1.44 5.40
N SER A 32 12.73 1.53 5.80
CA SER A 32 13.19 2.46 6.84
C SER A 32 14.11 3.51 6.25
N SER A 33 14.03 4.71 6.77
CA SER A 33 14.90 5.84 6.48
C SER A 33 15.15 6.63 7.76
N PRO A 34 16.15 7.53 7.80
CA PRO A 34 16.37 8.37 8.97
C PRO A 34 15.17 9.24 9.38
N ARG A 35 14.23 9.51 8.46
CA ARG A 35 13.07 10.39 8.72
C ARG A 35 11.75 9.64 8.88
N GLN A 36 11.65 8.46 8.31
CA GLN A 36 10.37 7.76 8.17
C GLN A 36 10.58 6.27 8.07
N THR A 37 9.71 5.51 8.72
CA THR A 37 9.52 4.08 8.46
C THR A 37 8.14 3.86 7.88
N ARG A 38 8.06 3.01 6.84
CA ARG A 38 6.82 2.47 6.31
C ARG A 38 6.83 0.96 6.48
N SER A 39 5.81 0.42 7.11
CA SER A 39 5.60 -1.01 7.28
C SER A 39 4.37 -1.45 6.50
N TYR A 40 4.43 -2.63 5.92
CA TYR A 40 3.41 -3.17 5.02
C TYR A 40 2.87 -4.48 5.59
N SER A 41 1.56 -4.67 5.52
CA SER A 41 0.88 -5.90 5.93
C SER A 41 0.15 -6.49 4.74
N TYR A 42 0.16 -7.82 4.63
CA TYR A 42 -0.43 -8.54 3.52
C TYR A 42 -1.46 -9.57 4.01
N SER A 43 -2.41 -9.91 3.15
CA SER A 43 -3.31 -11.04 3.32
C SER A 43 -2.58 -12.36 3.06
N THR A 44 -3.23 -13.48 3.35
CA THR A 44 -2.72 -14.82 3.00
C THR A 44 -2.57 -15.05 1.49
N THR A 45 -3.22 -14.23 0.66
CA THR A 45 -3.13 -14.26 -0.81
C THR A 45 -2.12 -13.26 -1.37
N GLY A 46 -1.36 -12.58 -0.51
CA GLY A 46 -0.34 -11.61 -0.89
C GLY A 46 -0.86 -10.24 -1.32
N ARG A 47 -2.11 -9.89 -0.97
CA ARG A 47 -2.65 -8.55 -1.20
C ARG A 47 -2.30 -7.64 -0.04
N LEU A 48 -1.87 -6.42 -0.33
CA LEU A 48 -1.63 -5.40 0.70
C LEU A 48 -2.93 -5.10 1.47
N THR A 49 -2.89 -5.17 2.80
CA THR A 49 -4.02 -4.91 3.69
C THR A 49 -3.85 -3.65 4.54
N SER A 50 -2.61 -3.22 4.78
CA SER A 50 -2.33 -1.99 5.53
C SER A 50 -0.95 -1.44 5.23
N VAL A 51 -0.83 -0.11 5.25
CA VAL A 51 0.45 0.60 5.32
C VAL A 51 0.48 1.40 6.60
N HIS A 52 1.48 1.16 7.44
CA HIS A 52 1.72 1.88 8.68
C HIS A 52 2.95 2.77 8.50
N THR A 53 2.79 4.07 8.63
CA THR A 53 3.86 5.04 8.43
C THR A 53 4.14 5.80 9.72
N THR A 54 5.39 5.71 10.18
CA THR A 54 5.86 6.42 11.37
C THR A 54 7.01 7.38 11.03
N ALA A 55 7.00 8.56 11.64
CA ALA A 55 8.06 9.56 11.63
C ALA A 55 8.05 10.29 12.98
N ALA A 56 9.00 11.22 13.20
CA ALA A 56 9.14 11.93 14.48
C ALA A 56 7.84 12.61 14.98
N ASN A 57 6.95 12.99 14.07
CA ASN A 57 5.68 13.67 14.36
C ASN A 57 4.50 13.09 13.56
N LEU A 58 4.61 11.86 13.08
CA LEU A 58 3.58 11.20 12.26
C LEU A 58 3.45 9.75 12.70
N ASP A 59 2.22 9.34 12.97
CA ASP A 59 1.87 7.93 13.13
C ASP A 59 0.51 7.71 12.47
N ILE A 60 0.53 7.17 11.25
CA ILE A 60 -0.68 6.95 10.45
C ILE A 60 -0.74 5.53 9.96
N ARG A 61 -1.93 4.94 10.01
CA ARG A 61 -2.22 3.63 9.44
C ARG A 61 -3.30 3.81 8.38
N ILE A 62 -2.99 3.39 7.16
CA ILE A 62 -3.93 3.45 6.04
C ILE A 62 -4.33 2.00 5.72
N PRO A 63 -5.59 1.60 5.89
CA PRO A 63 -6.08 0.30 5.45
C PRO A 63 -6.15 0.22 3.92
N TYR A 64 -5.89 -0.96 3.37
CA TYR A 64 -6.02 -1.28 1.95
C TYR A 64 -7.07 -2.38 1.79
N ALA A 65 -8.31 -1.97 1.56
CA ALA A 65 -9.39 -2.89 1.23
C ALA A 65 -9.39 -3.20 -0.27
N THR A 66 -9.63 -4.47 -0.61
CA THR A 66 -9.87 -4.91 -1.99
C THR A 66 -11.15 -5.73 -2.07
N ASP A 67 -11.86 -5.63 -3.19
CA ASP A 67 -12.98 -6.52 -3.49
C ASP A 67 -12.48 -7.95 -3.82
N PRO A 68 -13.36 -8.95 -3.98
CA PRO A 68 -12.93 -10.32 -4.30
C PRO A 68 -12.06 -10.42 -5.56
N ALA A 69 -12.32 -9.60 -6.57
CA ALA A 69 -11.55 -9.58 -7.82
C ALA A 69 -10.17 -8.92 -7.65
N GLY A 70 -9.96 -8.15 -6.58
CA GLY A 70 -8.68 -7.52 -6.26
C GLY A 70 -8.61 -6.05 -6.60
N ASN A 71 -9.72 -5.45 -6.98
CA ASN A 71 -9.77 -4.01 -7.16
C ASN A 71 -9.74 -3.32 -5.81
N ARG A 72 -9.02 -2.20 -5.72
CA ARG A 72 -8.99 -1.38 -4.52
C ARG A 72 -10.36 -0.73 -4.27
N LEU A 73 -10.83 -0.84 -3.05
CA LEU A 73 -12.03 -0.14 -2.58
C LEU A 73 -11.62 1.21 -1.93
N PRO A 74 -12.55 2.18 -1.85
CA PRO A 74 -12.34 3.40 -1.09
C PRO A 74 -11.94 3.08 0.36
N ASP A 75 -11.02 3.86 0.91
CA ASP A 75 -10.62 3.73 2.31
C ASP A 75 -11.83 4.08 3.20
N PRO A 76 -12.32 3.16 4.06
CA PRO A 76 -13.47 3.43 4.92
C PRO A 76 -13.25 4.59 5.90
N GLU A 77 -12.01 4.87 6.31
CA GLU A 77 -11.70 5.99 7.20
C GLU A 77 -11.80 7.33 6.47
N LEU A 78 -11.52 7.37 5.17
CA LEU A 78 -11.61 8.57 4.33
C LEU A 78 -12.96 8.73 3.65
N HIS A 79 -13.69 7.63 3.47
CA HIS A 79 -14.98 7.57 2.78
C HIS A 79 -15.99 6.72 3.58
N PRO A 80 -16.39 7.14 4.79
CA PRO A 80 -17.28 6.38 5.67
C PRO A 80 -18.67 6.14 5.07
N ASP A 81 -19.11 7.01 4.16
CA ASP A 81 -20.40 6.90 3.49
C ASP A 81 -20.37 5.98 2.25
N SER A 82 -19.19 5.43 1.91
CA SER A 82 -19.05 4.52 0.78
C SER A 82 -19.69 3.17 1.10
N THR A 83 -20.77 2.84 0.40
CA THR A 83 -21.38 1.50 0.42
C THR A 83 -20.79 0.55 -0.62
N LEU A 84 -19.72 0.97 -1.31
CA LEU A 84 -19.11 0.20 -2.39
C LEU A 84 -18.33 -1.00 -1.82
N SER A 85 -18.84 -2.20 -2.06
CA SER A 85 -18.18 -3.47 -1.69
C SER A 85 -17.47 -4.16 -2.86
N MET A 86 -17.79 -3.80 -4.09
CA MET A 86 -17.14 -4.30 -5.31
C MET A 86 -17.39 -3.38 -6.50
N TRP A 87 -16.48 -3.41 -7.48
CA TRP A 87 -16.70 -2.74 -8.76
C TRP A 87 -17.47 -3.67 -9.72
N PRO A 88 -18.67 -3.27 -10.22
CA PRO A 88 -19.37 -4.02 -11.25
C PRO A 88 -18.48 -4.23 -12.48
N ASP A 89 -18.58 -5.40 -13.10
CA ASP A 89 -17.81 -5.80 -14.28
C ASP A 89 -16.29 -5.68 -14.15
N ASN A 90 -15.77 -5.62 -12.92
CA ASN A 90 -14.35 -5.39 -12.63
C ASN A 90 -13.84 -4.06 -13.24
N ARG A 91 -14.70 -3.03 -13.32
CA ARG A 91 -14.43 -1.74 -13.93
C ARG A 91 -14.63 -0.60 -12.92
N ILE A 92 -13.58 0.17 -12.66
CA ILE A 92 -13.67 1.34 -11.79
C ILE A 92 -14.53 2.41 -12.45
N ALA A 93 -15.65 2.79 -11.84
CA ALA A 93 -16.55 3.80 -12.42
C ALA A 93 -16.29 5.20 -11.87
N ARG A 94 -15.71 5.34 -10.67
CA ARG A 94 -15.47 6.62 -10.01
C ARG A 94 -14.36 6.53 -8.97
N ASP A 95 -13.71 7.65 -8.68
CA ASP A 95 -12.93 7.83 -7.46
C ASP A 95 -13.30 9.16 -6.78
N ALA A 96 -12.48 9.64 -5.85
CA ALA A 96 -12.71 10.89 -5.13
C ALA A 96 -12.81 12.13 -6.04
N HIS A 97 -12.25 12.09 -7.25
CA HIS A 97 -12.13 13.25 -8.13
C HIS A 97 -12.70 13.03 -9.53
N TYR A 98 -12.77 11.80 -10.02
CA TYR A 98 -13.07 11.52 -11.42
C TYR A 98 -14.15 10.45 -11.61
N LEU A 99 -14.89 10.60 -12.70
CA LEU A 99 -15.80 9.59 -13.24
C LEU A 99 -15.18 8.95 -14.48
N TYR A 100 -15.19 7.63 -14.54
CA TYR A 100 -14.64 6.87 -15.65
C TYR A 100 -15.78 6.32 -16.52
N ARG A 101 -15.56 6.33 -17.84
CA ARG A 101 -16.45 5.69 -18.82
C ARG A 101 -15.62 4.80 -19.72
N TYR A 102 -16.19 3.66 -20.06
CA TYR A 102 -15.56 2.68 -20.92
C TYR A 102 -16.31 2.61 -22.25
N ASP A 103 -15.60 2.15 -23.27
CA ASP A 103 -16.22 1.68 -24.50
C ASP A 103 -17.15 0.49 -24.21
N ARG A 104 -18.05 0.26 -25.18
CA ARG A 104 -18.98 -0.87 -25.19
C ARG A 104 -18.38 -2.03 -25.94
#